data_AF-A0A9C7SCD5-F1
#
_entry.id   AF-A0A9C7SCD5-F1
#
_cell.length_a   1.000
_cell.length_b   1.000
_cell.length_c   1.000
_cell.angle_alpha   90.00
_cell.angle_beta   90.00
_cell.angle_gamma   90.00
#
_symmetry.space_group_name_H-M   'P 1'
#
loop_
_entity.id
_entity.type
_entity.pdbx_description
1 polymer ?
#
loop_
_entity_poly.entity_id
_entity_poly.type
_entity_poly.pdbx_seq_one_letter_code
_entity_poly.pdbx_strand_id
1 'polypeptide(L)'
;MAVEAAVARRIKIVDYGREIEEEIAKLEELISKIEALTARYPARWLAVKLLENDSEVKEKIGAIPGRAEILRQAEASMAHLRNIFGDEAETVIADRRYGLISGLAKRVLRKPAVERLTTSDRIDKIVTNRVLGIPIFLGVMWLVFQFVACSGPYSDWLDGVLSGPIARWGVAILNLVGLGGTWVESLWTDGIVAGLGGVMVFIPLLFFLYFCLAILEDCGYMARIAFVMDRLMKALGLHGKSFLPMIIGFGCTVPATYATRTMREWKDRIVTGQVLSLMSCGARLPVYTLFAAAFFPDNPGLFILALYLFGIFWAIVMAKLFRSTIFAGGERAPFVLELPPYRMPTLKGVLIHM
;
A
#
# COMPACT_ATOMS: atom_id res chain seq x y z
N MET A 1 -0.42 -8.97 38.42
CA MET A 1 -0.14 -10.07 39.39
C MET A 1 1.25 -10.69 39.30
N ALA A 2 1.66 -11.41 38.23
CA ALA A 2 3.00 -12.05 38.21
C ALA A 2 4.17 -11.04 38.14
N VAL A 3 3.99 -9.94 37.39
CA VAL A 3 4.99 -8.86 37.28
C VAL A 3 5.08 -8.07 38.59
N GLU A 4 3.94 -7.73 39.21
CA GLU A 4 3.92 -7.02 40.50
C GLU A 4 4.52 -7.85 41.64
N ALA A 5 4.29 -9.18 41.65
CA ALA A 5 4.93 -10.08 42.60
C ALA A 5 6.45 -10.22 42.36
N ALA A 6 6.90 -10.11 41.11
CA ALA A 6 8.31 -10.09 40.75
C ALA A 6 9.01 -8.74 41.03
N VAL A 7 8.25 -7.65 41.15
CA VAL A 7 8.77 -6.34 41.60
C VAL A 7 8.88 -6.30 43.13
N ALA A 8 7.98 -6.98 43.85
CA ALA A 8 7.97 -7.04 45.32
C ALA A 8 9.07 -7.96 45.92
N ARG A 9 9.55 -8.96 45.18
CA ARG A 9 10.75 -9.74 45.52
C ARG A 9 11.90 -9.20 44.67
N ARG A 10 13.07 -8.89 45.24
CA ARG A 10 14.30 -8.53 44.49
C ARG A 10 14.81 -9.70 43.63
N ILE A 11 14.03 -10.15 42.65
CA ILE A 11 14.37 -11.26 41.76
C ILE A 11 15.28 -10.70 40.68
N LYS A 12 16.47 -11.29 40.52
CA LYS A 12 17.33 -11.05 39.35
C LYS A 12 16.55 -11.49 38.10
N ILE A 13 16.01 -10.53 37.35
CA ILE A 13 15.11 -10.79 36.20
C ILE A 13 15.87 -11.47 35.04
N VAL A 14 17.17 -11.18 34.91
CA VAL A 14 18.05 -11.75 33.88
C VAL A 14 19.40 -12.03 34.54
N ASP A 15 19.92 -13.25 34.34
CA ASP A 15 21.27 -13.66 34.69
C ASP A 15 22.15 -13.55 33.43
N TYR A 16 23.18 -12.71 33.49
CA TYR A 16 24.06 -12.44 32.35
C TYR A 16 25.27 -13.39 32.29
N GLY A 17 25.40 -14.33 33.22
CA GLY A 17 26.58 -15.18 33.37
C GLY A 17 27.57 -14.60 34.38
N ARG A 18 28.45 -15.47 34.87
CA ARG A 18 29.30 -15.20 36.04
C ARG A 18 30.15 -13.94 35.87
N GLU A 19 30.81 -13.80 34.73
CA GLU A 19 31.77 -12.74 34.45
C GLU A 19 31.08 -11.37 34.40
N ILE A 20 29.90 -11.30 33.78
CA ILE A 20 29.12 -10.05 33.69
C ILE A 20 28.46 -9.74 35.04
N GLU A 21 27.96 -10.74 35.76
CA GLU A 21 27.38 -10.55 37.10
C GLU A 21 28.42 -10.06 38.12
N GLU A 22 29.67 -10.51 38.04
CA GLU A 22 30.76 -10.04 38.89
C GLU A 22 31.05 -8.55 38.64
N GLU A 23 31.06 -8.10 37.38
CA GLU A 23 31.22 -6.67 37.05
C GLU A 23 30.00 -5.82 37.44
N ILE A 24 28.78 -6.35 37.24
CA ILE A 24 27.55 -5.72 37.71
C ILE A 24 27.59 -5.54 39.24
N ALA A 25 28.05 -6.54 39.99
CA ALA A 25 28.12 -6.48 41.46
C ALA A 25 29.10 -5.39 41.94
N LYS A 26 30.27 -5.25 41.29
CA LYS A 26 31.23 -4.17 41.60
C LYS A 26 30.60 -2.78 41.42
N LEU A 27 29.87 -2.59 40.31
CA LEU A 27 29.16 -1.34 40.05
C LEU A 27 28.00 -1.12 41.01
N GLU A 28 27.21 -2.15 41.31
CA GLU A 28 26.11 -2.09 42.29
C GLU A 28 26.61 -1.64 43.67
N GLU A 29 27.79 -2.12 44.12
CA GLU A 29 28.37 -1.73 45.40
C GLU A 29 28.73 -0.24 45.45
N LEU A 30 29.34 0.29 44.39
CA LEU A 30 29.69 1.70 44.29
C LEU A 30 28.45 2.59 44.17
N ILE A 31 27.45 2.18 43.39
CA ILE A 31 26.19 2.90 43.23
C ILE A 31 25.41 2.92 44.55
N SER A 32 25.45 1.82 45.32
CA SER A 32 24.74 1.70 46.61
C SER A 32 25.28 2.65 47.69
N LYS A 33 26.53 3.11 47.56
CA LYS A 33 27.14 4.10 48.47
C LYS A 33 26.62 5.52 48.24
N ILE A 34 25.91 5.78 47.14
CA ILE A 34 25.37 7.11 46.78
C ILE A 34 23.85 7.10 46.92
N GLU A 35 23.36 7.63 48.05
CA GLU A 35 21.93 7.67 48.38
C GLU A 35 21.09 8.44 47.33
N ALA A 36 21.66 9.49 46.73
CA ALA A 36 21.01 10.26 45.68
C ALA A 36 20.71 9.44 44.40
N LEU A 37 21.48 8.38 44.14
CA LEU A 37 21.27 7.50 42.98
C LEU A 37 20.29 6.38 43.32
N THR A 38 20.44 5.74 44.47
CA THR A 38 19.59 4.62 44.90
C THR A 38 18.16 5.04 45.24
N ALA A 39 17.94 6.29 45.64
CA ALA A 39 16.60 6.85 45.84
C ALA A 39 15.82 7.01 44.51
N ARG A 40 16.53 7.16 43.39
CA ARG A 40 15.92 7.48 42.08
C ARG A 40 15.92 6.32 41.10
N TYR A 41 16.92 5.44 41.16
CA TYR A 41 17.08 4.33 40.24
C TYR A 41 17.49 3.03 40.95
N PRO A 42 17.00 1.85 40.51
CA PRO A 42 17.52 0.58 41.00
C PRO A 42 19.01 0.43 40.64
N ALA A 43 19.85 0.13 41.64
CA ALA A 43 21.31 0.02 41.46
C ALA A 43 21.71 -0.95 40.34
N ARG A 44 21.05 -2.11 40.26
CA ARG A 44 21.25 -3.12 39.21
C ARG A 44 20.99 -2.61 37.81
N TRP A 45 19.88 -1.86 37.64
CA TRP A 45 19.50 -1.33 36.33
C TRP A 45 20.54 -0.30 35.86
N LEU A 46 21.01 0.55 36.77
CA LEU A 46 22.02 1.55 36.48
C LEU A 46 23.38 0.91 36.14
N ALA A 47 23.79 -0.13 36.88
CA ALA A 47 25.01 -0.89 36.59
C ALA A 47 24.97 -1.52 35.19
N VAL A 48 23.87 -2.20 34.83
CA VAL A 48 23.71 -2.80 33.51
C VAL A 48 23.72 -1.74 32.40
N LYS A 49 23.06 -0.59 32.61
CA LYS A 49 23.03 0.50 31.64
C LYS A 49 24.39 1.16 31.41
N LEU A 50 25.19 1.26 32.46
CA LEU A 50 26.56 1.75 32.36
C LEU A 50 27.45 0.79 31.55
N LEU A 51 27.27 -0.53 31.71
CA LEU A 51 27.98 -1.54 30.91
C LEU A 51 27.50 -1.61 29.45
N GLU A 52 26.25 -1.22 29.18
CA GLU A 52 25.71 -1.02 27.82
C GLU A 52 26.17 0.29 27.17
N ASN A 53 27.06 1.06 27.82
CA ASN A 53 27.57 2.33 27.32
C ASN A 53 26.47 3.39 27.01
N ASP A 54 25.36 3.38 27.76
CA ASP A 54 24.20 4.26 27.53
C ASP A 54 24.55 5.74 27.77
N SER A 55 24.48 6.56 26.71
CA SER A 55 24.87 7.97 26.74
C SER A 55 23.94 8.84 27.59
N GLU A 56 22.64 8.55 27.59
CA GLU A 56 21.64 9.32 28.35
C GLU A 56 21.82 9.08 29.85
N VAL A 57 22.12 7.84 30.24
CA VAL A 57 22.42 7.48 31.64
C VAL A 57 23.71 8.14 32.12
N LYS A 58 24.77 8.17 31.30
CA LYS A 58 26.03 8.85 31.64
C LYS A 58 25.84 10.35 31.85
N GLU A 59 25.02 11.00 31.01
CA GLU A 59 24.70 12.42 31.14
C GLU A 59 23.92 12.71 32.43
N LYS A 60 22.89 11.89 32.74
CA LYS A 60 22.07 12.05 33.95
C LYS A 60 22.85 11.83 35.26
N ILE A 61 23.80 10.89 35.27
CA ILE A 61 24.69 10.68 36.42
C ILE A 61 25.75 11.80 36.50
N GLY A 62 25.97 12.52 35.39
CA GLY A 62 26.92 13.60 35.28
C GLY A 62 26.73 14.76 36.26
N ALA A 63 25.51 14.96 36.76
CA ALA A 63 25.21 16.04 37.70
C ALA A 63 25.51 15.70 39.18
N ILE A 64 25.94 14.46 39.50
CA ILE A 64 25.97 13.95 40.89
C ILE A 64 27.40 13.83 41.44
N PRO A 65 27.67 14.26 42.70
CA PRO A 65 28.96 14.07 43.37
C PRO A 65 29.30 12.58 43.55
N GLY A 66 30.55 12.17 43.33
CA GLY A 66 30.99 10.76 43.43
C GLY A 66 30.93 9.96 42.13
N ARG A 67 30.46 10.56 41.03
CA ARG A 67 30.35 9.92 39.69
C ARG A 67 31.66 9.46 39.07
N ALA A 68 32.78 10.12 39.37
CA ALA A 68 34.05 9.89 38.70
C ALA A 68 34.56 8.46 38.95
N GLU A 69 34.30 7.93 40.15
CA GLU A 69 34.68 6.57 40.50
C GLU A 69 33.79 5.54 39.80
N ILE A 70 32.48 5.79 39.72
CA ILE A 70 31.52 4.90 39.03
C ILE A 70 31.81 4.84 37.54
N LEU A 71 32.05 5.98 36.89
CA LEU A 71 32.35 6.02 35.45
C LEU A 71 33.68 5.35 35.14
N ARG A 72 34.72 5.57 35.97
CA ARG A 72 36.01 4.90 35.83
C ARG A 72 35.89 3.39 36.02
N GLN A 73 35.13 2.94 37.02
CA GLN A 73 34.86 1.52 37.23
C GLN A 73 34.09 0.93 36.06
N ALA A 74 33.08 1.64 35.52
CA ALA A 74 32.32 1.16 34.37
C ALA A 74 33.20 1.00 33.13
N GLU A 75 34.10 1.96 32.87
CA GLU A 75 35.08 1.86 31.79
C GLU A 75 36.03 0.68 31.98
N ALA A 76 36.54 0.47 33.20
CA ALA A 76 37.39 -0.66 33.53
C ALA A 76 36.66 -2.00 33.36
N SER A 77 35.41 -2.08 33.82
CA SER A 77 34.55 -3.26 33.68
C SER A 77 34.21 -3.56 32.21
N MET A 78 33.91 -2.55 31.39
CA MET A 78 33.69 -2.72 29.96
C MET A 78 34.96 -3.22 29.25
N ALA A 79 36.13 -2.66 29.58
CA ALA A 79 37.41 -3.11 29.03
C ALA A 79 37.75 -4.56 29.45
N HIS A 80 37.44 -4.92 30.70
CA HIS A 80 37.61 -6.29 31.20
C HIS A 80 36.72 -7.28 30.45
N LEU A 81 35.42 -6.97 30.29
CA LEU A 81 34.49 -7.81 29.54
C LEU A 81 34.90 -7.95 28.07
N ARG A 82 35.38 -6.86 27.45
CA ARG A 82 35.91 -6.90 26.09
C ARG A 82 37.11 -7.82 25.93
N ASN A 83 38.01 -7.85 26.92
CA ASN A 83 39.17 -8.76 26.89
C ASN A 83 38.77 -10.23 27.05
N ILE A 84 37.73 -10.53 27.83
CA ILE A 84 37.26 -11.90 28.05
C ILE A 84 36.47 -12.42 26.86
N PHE A 85 35.50 -11.63 26.38
CA PHE A 85 34.53 -12.08 25.37
C PHE A 85 34.94 -11.74 23.94
N GLY A 86 35.91 -10.84 23.74
CA GLY A 86 36.34 -10.40 22.41
C GLY A 86 35.38 -9.44 21.71
N ASP A 87 34.28 -9.05 22.37
CA ASP A 87 33.23 -8.18 21.84
C ASP A 87 32.89 -7.06 22.85
N GLU A 88 32.21 -6.03 22.38
CA GLU A 88 31.73 -4.94 23.25
C GLU A 88 30.71 -5.47 24.28
N ALA A 89 30.78 -4.97 25.51
CA ALA A 89 29.93 -5.43 26.62
C ALA A 89 28.43 -5.29 26.30
N GLU A 90 28.03 -4.25 25.55
CA GLU A 90 26.66 -4.05 25.07
C GLU A 90 26.17 -5.24 24.23
N THR A 91 26.97 -5.70 23.26
CA THR A 91 26.64 -6.83 22.38
C THR A 91 26.47 -8.12 23.18
N VAL A 92 27.40 -8.40 24.10
CA VAL A 92 27.34 -9.62 24.92
C VAL A 92 26.12 -9.60 25.86
N ILE A 93 25.80 -8.45 26.45
CA ILE A 93 24.60 -8.29 27.29
C ILE A 93 23.32 -8.50 26.46
N ALA A 94 23.26 -7.94 25.25
CA ALA A 94 22.14 -8.14 24.34
C ALA A 94 21.97 -9.62 23.95
N ASP A 95 23.06 -10.31 23.61
CA ASP A 95 23.05 -11.73 23.27
C ASP A 95 22.52 -12.60 24.41
N ARG A 96 22.89 -12.30 25.66
CA ARG A 96 22.36 -13.01 26.84
C ARG A 96 20.85 -12.78 27.00
N ARG A 97 20.36 -11.57 26.77
CA ARG A 97 18.90 -11.29 26.79
C ARG A 97 18.18 -12.05 25.69
N TYR A 98 18.69 -12.01 24.46
CA TYR A 98 18.10 -12.74 23.34
C TYR A 98 18.17 -14.25 23.54
N GLY A 99 19.23 -14.77 24.15
CA GLY A 99 19.35 -16.16 24.54
C GLY A 99 18.27 -16.59 25.53
N LEU A 100 18.01 -15.78 26.57
CA LEU A 100 16.93 -16.03 27.52
C LEU A 100 15.55 -15.98 26.85
N ILE A 101 15.30 -14.96 26.02
CA ILE A 101 14.04 -14.81 25.28
C ILE A 101 13.82 -16.00 24.35
N SER A 102 14.85 -16.43 23.61
CA SER A 102 14.80 -17.60 22.72
C SER A 102 14.53 -18.89 23.49
N GLY A 103 15.17 -19.07 24.65
CA GLY A 103 14.91 -20.20 25.55
C GLY A 103 13.49 -20.21 26.11
N LEU A 104 12.96 -19.06 26.53
CA LEU A 104 11.58 -18.92 26.98
C LEU A 104 10.58 -19.15 25.84
N ALA A 105 10.84 -18.57 24.67
CA ALA A 105 10.02 -18.75 23.49
C ALA A 105 9.93 -20.24 23.11
N LYS A 106 11.04 -20.99 23.13
CA LYS A 106 11.02 -22.45 22.89
C LYS A 106 10.16 -23.23 23.88
N ARG A 107 10.08 -22.79 25.15
CA ARG A 107 9.28 -23.47 26.19
C ARG A 107 7.80 -23.17 26.11
N VAL A 108 7.45 -21.95 25.72
CA VAL A 108 6.05 -21.45 25.75
C VAL A 108 5.37 -21.58 24.39
N LEU A 109 6.14 -21.46 23.30
CA LEU A 109 5.61 -21.46 21.95
C LEU A 109 5.44 -22.88 21.43
N ARG A 110 4.19 -23.34 21.34
CA ARG A 110 3.85 -24.53 20.55
C ARG A 110 3.70 -24.13 19.08
N LYS A 111 4.75 -24.34 18.28
CA LYS A 111 4.63 -24.28 16.81
C LYS A 111 4.16 -25.64 16.29
N PRO A 112 3.20 -25.70 15.34
CA PRO A 112 2.89 -26.95 14.65
C PRO A 112 4.13 -27.43 13.86
N ALA A 113 4.39 -28.73 13.87
CA ALA A 113 5.56 -29.35 13.22
C ALA A 113 5.57 -29.23 11.68
N VAL A 114 4.43 -28.87 11.10
CA VAL A 114 4.25 -28.64 9.66
C VAL A 114 3.44 -27.36 9.52
N GLU A 115 3.97 -26.35 8.84
CA GLU A 115 3.16 -25.26 8.31
C GLU A 115 2.17 -25.88 7.32
N ARG A 116 0.93 -26.13 7.78
CA ARG A 116 -0.14 -26.52 6.86
C ARG A 116 -0.36 -25.33 5.95
N LEU A 117 0.08 -25.46 4.70
CA LEU A 117 -0.27 -24.53 3.63
C LEU A 117 -1.78 -24.32 3.68
N THR A 118 -2.17 -23.09 3.97
CA THR A 118 -3.57 -22.68 3.97
C THR A 118 -4.11 -22.79 2.55
N THR A 119 -5.44 -22.83 2.39
CA THR A 119 -6.06 -22.77 1.06
C THR A 119 -5.61 -21.51 0.30
N SER A 120 -5.36 -20.42 1.02
CA SER A 120 -4.77 -19.19 0.49
C SER A 120 -3.38 -19.43 -0.10
N ASP A 121 -2.49 -20.13 0.62
CA ASP A 121 -1.12 -20.39 0.15
C ASP A 121 -1.07 -21.28 -1.10
N ARG A 122 -2.03 -22.21 -1.24
CA ARG A 122 -2.14 -23.04 -2.46
C ARG A 122 -2.56 -22.22 -3.67
N ILE A 123 -3.54 -21.33 -3.50
CA ILE A 123 -3.99 -20.44 -4.59
C ILE A 123 -2.86 -19.48 -4.95
N ASP A 124 -2.15 -18.95 -3.95
CA ASP A 124 -1.05 -18.00 -4.16
C ASP A 124 0.08 -18.64 -4.96
N LYS A 125 0.38 -19.92 -4.76
CA LYS A 125 1.39 -20.62 -5.56
C LYS A 125 1.11 -20.61 -7.07
N ILE A 126 -0.16 -20.56 -7.45
CA ILE A 126 -0.60 -20.52 -8.86
C ILE A 126 -0.73 -19.06 -9.32
N VAL A 127 -1.45 -18.24 -8.55
CA VAL A 127 -1.80 -16.85 -8.90
C VAL A 127 -0.57 -15.93 -8.88
N THR A 128 0.37 -16.14 -7.94
CA THR A 128 1.60 -15.34 -7.82
C THR A 128 2.76 -15.90 -8.62
N ASN A 129 2.53 -16.98 -9.38
CA ASN A 129 3.57 -17.57 -10.21
C ASN A 129 4.03 -16.56 -11.26
N ARG A 130 5.34 -16.46 -11.47
CA ARG A 130 5.94 -15.51 -12.42
C ARG A 130 5.43 -15.66 -13.86
N VAL A 131 5.12 -16.87 -14.30
CA VAL A 131 4.70 -17.16 -15.67
C VAL A 131 3.18 -17.25 -15.77
N LEU A 132 2.52 -17.91 -14.81
CA LEU A 132 1.06 -18.09 -14.84
C LEU A 132 0.29 -16.88 -14.29
N GLY A 133 0.89 -16.05 -13.45
CA GLY A 133 0.22 -14.91 -12.84
C GLY A 133 -0.23 -13.85 -13.85
N ILE A 134 0.56 -13.58 -14.89
CA ILE A 134 0.19 -12.60 -15.93
C ILE A 134 -0.98 -13.11 -16.80
N PRO A 135 -0.96 -14.35 -17.35
CA PRO A 135 -2.11 -14.91 -18.06
C PRO A 135 -3.38 -15.01 -17.21
N ILE A 136 -3.26 -15.46 -15.95
CA ILE A 136 -4.42 -15.55 -15.04
C ILE A 136 -4.99 -14.14 -14.81
N PHE A 137 -4.13 -13.15 -14.60
CA PHE A 137 -4.53 -11.76 -14.47
C PHE A 137 -5.28 -11.25 -15.71
N LEU A 138 -4.74 -11.50 -16.91
CA LEU A 138 -5.41 -11.12 -18.16
C LEU A 138 -6.76 -11.82 -18.31
N GLY A 139 -6.86 -13.10 -17.93
CA GLY A 139 -8.13 -13.84 -17.94
C GLY A 139 -9.16 -13.26 -16.97
N VAL A 140 -8.75 -12.91 -15.75
CA VAL A 140 -9.63 -12.26 -14.77
C VAL A 140 -10.07 -10.89 -15.25
N MET A 141 -9.16 -10.07 -15.80
CA MET A 141 -9.54 -8.77 -16.37
C MET A 141 -10.44 -8.89 -17.58
N TRP A 142 -10.22 -9.89 -18.42
CA TRP A 142 -11.12 -10.18 -19.53
C TRP A 142 -12.53 -10.50 -19.01
N LEU A 143 -12.67 -11.34 -17.98
CA LEU A 143 -13.97 -11.62 -17.35
C LEU A 143 -14.62 -10.36 -16.75
N VAL A 144 -13.83 -9.49 -16.10
CA VAL A 144 -14.34 -8.21 -15.59
C VAL A 144 -14.86 -7.34 -16.74
N PHE A 145 -14.10 -7.18 -17.83
CA PHE A 145 -14.56 -6.38 -18.97
C PHE A 145 -15.78 -6.99 -19.67
N GLN A 146 -15.90 -8.31 -19.74
CA GLN A 146 -17.11 -8.97 -20.23
C GLN A 146 -18.31 -8.68 -19.32
N PHE A 147 -18.14 -8.74 -18.00
CA PHE A 147 -19.21 -8.41 -17.06
C PHE A 147 -19.61 -6.93 -17.13
N VAL A 148 -18.62 -6.03 -17.27
CA VAL A 148 -18.87 -4.60 -17.46
C VAL A 148 -19.61 -4.32 -18.77
N ALA A 149 -19.33 -5.08 -19.84
CA ALA A 149 -20.05 -4.95 -21.11
C ALA A 149 -21.56 -5.27 -20.99
N CYS A 150 -21.97 -6.08 -20.00
CA CYS A 150 -23.39 -6.32 -19.68
C CYS A 150 -24.13 -5.07 -19.20
N SER A 151 -23.43 -3.96 -18.91
CA SER A 151 -24.06 -2.68 -18.59
C SER A 151 -24.71 -1.98 -19.79
N GLY A 152 -24.37 -2.37 -21.03
CA GLY A 152 -24.85 -1.73 -22.27
C GLY A 152 -26.37 -1.52 -22.33
N PRO A 153 -27.19 -2.56 -22.10
CA PRO A 153 -28.65 -2.42 -22.12
C PRO A 153 -29.19 -1.42 -21.07
N TYR A 154 -28.52 -1.28 -19.93
CA TYR A 154 -28.90 -0.30 -18.91
C TYR A 154 -28.53 1.13 -19.31
N SER A 155 -27.38 1.28 -19.97
CA SER A 155 -26.94 2.54 -20.57
C SER A 155 -27.90 2.97 -21.69
N ASP A 156 -28.30 2.06 -22.57
CA ASP A 156 -29.26 2.32 -23.65
C ASP A 156 -30.66 2.64 -23.10
N TRP A 157 -31.10 1.93 -22.06
CA TRP A 157 -32.35 2.24 -21.37
C TRP A 157 -32.34 3.64 -20.77
N LEU A 158 -31.26 4.01 -20.09
CA LEU A 158 -31.10 5.32 -19.49
C LEU A 158 -31.10 6.43 -20.54
N ASP A 159 -30.36 6.24 -21.64
CA ASP A 159 -30.37 7.15 -22.79
C ASP A 159 -31.78 7.31 -23.38
N GLY A 160 -32.51 6.20 -23.55
CA GLY A 160 -33.88 6.20 -24.04
C GLY A 160 -34.87 6.92 -23.11
N VAL A 161 -34.69 6.82 -21.78
CA VAL A 161 -35.50 7.55 -20.79
C VAL A 161 -35.21 9.05 -20.82
N LEU A 162 -33.95 9.43 -20.99
CA LEU A 162 -33.49 10.82 -21.06
C LEU A 162 -33.93 11.50 -22.36
N SER A 163 -33.59 10.91 -23.50
CA SER A 163 -33.92 11.43 -24.84
C SER A 163 -35.40 11.30 -25.20
N GLY A 164 -36.11 10.35 -24.57
CA GLY A 164 -37.53 10.12 -24.83
C GLY A 164 -38.42 10.88 -23.83
N PRO A 165 -38.92 10.23 -22.76
CA PRO A 165 -39.80 10.85 -21.78
C PRO A 165 -39.29 12.20 -21.28
N ILE A 166 -38.08 12.27 -20.70
CA ILE A 166 -37.62 13.48 -20.01
C ILE A 166 -37.52 14.67 -20.97
N ALA A 167 -36.98 14.45 -22.17
CA ALA A 167 -36.98 15.45 -23.23
C ALA A 167 -38.40 15.92 -23.59
N ARG A 168 -39.32 14.98 -23.85
CA ARG A 168 -40.71 15.27 -24.26
C ARG A 168 -41.50 15.99 -23.17
N TRP A 169 -41.32 15.62 -21.90
CA TRP A 169 -41.95 16.28 -20.76
C TRP A 169 -41.47 17.74 -20.65
N GLY A 170 -40.17 17.98 -20.81
CA GLY A 170 -39.65 19.35 -20.80
C GLY A 170 -40.15 20.19 -21.96
N VAL A 171 -40.22 19.64 -23.18
CA VAL A 171 -40.82 20.30 -24.35
C VAL A 171 -42.31 20.59 -24.12
N ALA A 172 -43.06 19.67 -23.52
CA ALA A 172 -44.48 19.88 -23.20
C ALA A 172 -44.68 21.02 -22.19
N ILE A 173 -43.82 21.11 -21.16
CA ILE A 173 -43.85 22.21 -20.17
C ILE A 173 -43.48 23.54 -20.84
N LEU A 174 -42.47 23.55 -21.71
CA LEU A 174 -42.05 24.74 -22.45
C LEU A 174 -43.16 25.26 -23.38
N ASN A 175 -43.87 24.34 -24.05
CA ASN A 175 -45.05 24.66 -24.86
C ASN A 175 -46.18 25.26 -24.03
N LEU A 176 -46.45 24.74 -22.83
CA LEU A 176 -47.47 25.28 -21.91
C LEU A 176 -47.16 26.71 -21.42
N VAL A 177 -45.88 27.06 -21.30
CA VAL A 177 -45.42 28.40 -20.90
C VAL A 177 -45.29 29.36 -22.11
N GLY A 178 -45.60 28.89 -23.32
CA GLY A 178 -45.52 29.69 -24.55
C GLY A 178 -44.10 29.90 -25.08
N LEU A 179 -43.13 29.10 -24.61
CA LEU A 179 -41.72 29.13 -25.04
C LEU A 179 -41.39 28.04 -26.09
N GLY A 180 -42.43 27.35 -26.60
CA GLY A 180 -42.33 26.36 -27.65
C GLY A 180 -41.74 26.91 -28.95
N GLY A 181 -40.87 26.14 -29.60
CA GLY A 181 -40.21 26.50 -30.86
C GLY A 181 -39.18 27.62 -30.76
N THR A 182 -38.85 28.09 -29.54
CA THR A 182 -37.81 29.10 -29.32
C THR A 182 -36.45 28.45 -29.06
N TRP A 183 -35.39 29.27 -29.01
CA TRP A 183 -34.04 28.83 -28.63
C TRP A 183 -33.99 28.12 -27.27
N VAL A 184 -34.98 28.34 -26.40
CA VAL A 184 -35.08 27.70 -25.08
C VAL A 184 -35.41 26.21 -25.21
N GLU A 185 -36.20 25.83 -26.21
CA GLU A 185 -36.50 24.42 -26.49
C GLU A 185 -35.25 23.68 -26.98
N SER A 186 -34.49 24.28 -27.88
CA SER A 186 -33.19 23.75 -28.32
C SER A 186 -32.19 23.70 -27.17
N LEU A 187 -32.15 24.72 -26.29
CA LEU A 187 -31.29 24.69 -25.11
C LEU A 187 -31.66 23.55 -24.17
N TRP A 188 -32.94 23.26 -24.00
CA TRP A 188 -33.39 22.14 -23.16
C TRP A 188 -33.05 20.79 -23.78
N THR A 189 -33.43 20.57 -25.04
CA THR A 189 -33.30 19.28 -25.73
C THR A 189 -31.85 18.96 -26.11
N ASP A 190 -31.24 19.84 -26.91
CA ASP A 190 -29.88 19.64 -27.44
C ASP A 190 -28.78 20.09 -26.47
N GLY A 191 -29.08 21.01 -25.56
CA GLY A 191 -28.13 21.49 -24.56
C GLY A 191 -28.15 20.63 -23.29
N ILE A 192 -29.22 20.75 -22.50
CA ILE A 192 -29.31 20.16 -21.16
C ILE A 192 -29.51 18.65 -21.24
N VAL A 193 -30.52 18.19 -21.96
CA VAL A 193 -30.88 16.76 -21.97
C VAL A 193 -29.84 15.95 -22.72
N ALA A 194 -29.39 16.37 -23.91
CA ALA A 194 -28.32 15.68 -24.61
C ALA A 194 -26.99 15.72 -23.84
N GLY A 195 -26.64 16.87 -23.24
CA GLY A 195 -25.42 17.02 -22.43
C GLY A 195 -25.43 16.14 -21.17
N LEU A 196 -26.50 16.20 -20.37
CA LEU A 196 -26.66 15.36 -19.19
C LEU A 196 -26.82 13.88 -19.55
N GLY A 197 -27.51 13.59 -20.66
CA GLY A 197 -27.64 12.24 -21.21
C GLY A 197 -26.29 11.62 -21.48
N GLY A 198 -25.41 12.34 -22.19
CA GLY A 198 -24.06 11.89 -22.47
C GLY A 198 -23.24 11.54 -21.22
N VAL A 199 -23.43 12.25 -20.10
CA VAL A 199 -22.74 11.94 -18.84
C VAL A 199 -23.42 10.81 -18.07
N MET A 200 -24.76 10.83 -17.96
CA MET A 200 -25.52 9.86 -17.16
C MET A 200 -25.45 8.44 -17.73
N VAL A 201 -25.34 8.29 -19.05
CA VAL A 201 -25.22 6.98 -19.72
C VAL A 201 -23.96 6.21 -19.28
N PHE A 202 -22.94 6.88 -18.72
CA PHE A 202 -21.77 6.22 -18.12
C PHE A 202 -22.00 5.67 -16.70
N ILE A 203 -23.08 6.06 -16.01
CA ILE A 203 -23.33 5.62 -14.62
C ILE A 203 -23.44 4.08 -14.52
N PRO A 204 -24.25 3.39 -15.34
CA PRO A 204 -24.31 1.94 -15.29
C PRO A 204 -22.95 1.28 -15.57
N LEU A 205 -22.22 1.77 -16.58
CA LEU A 205 -20.88 1.28 -16.91
C LEU A 205 -19.92 1.40 -15.72
N LEU A 206 -19.88 2.58 -15.07
CA LEU A 206 -19.03 2.82 -13.90
C LEU A 206 -19.45 1.96 -12.71
N PHE A 207 -20.76 1.82 -12.47
CA PHE A 207 -21.28 0.96 -11.39
C PHE A 207 -20.78 -0.47 -11.53
N PHE A 208 -20.93 -1.09 -12.71
CA PHE A 208 -20.47 -2.45 -12.95
C PHE A 208 -18.95 -2.58 -12.81
N LEU A 209 -18.19 -1.58 -13.30
CA LEU A 209 -16.74 -1.55 -13.18
C LEU A 209 -16.32 -1.50 -11.70
N TYR A 210 -16.87 -0.57 -10.92
CA TYR A 210 -16.55 -0.43 -9.50
C TYR A 210 -17.02 -1.62 -8.67
N PHE A 211 -18.15 -2.22 -9.00
CA PHE A 211 -18.61 -3.46 -8.38
C PHE A 211 -17.59 -4.59 -8.55
N CYS A 212 -17.08 -4.80 -9.77
CA CYS A 212 -16.02 -5.79 -10.01
C CYS A 212 -14.72 -5.44 -9.28
N LEU A 213 -14.31 -4.18 -9.28
CA LEU A 213 -13.10 -3.74 -8.57
C LEU A 213 -13.22 -3.95 -7.07
N ALA A 214 -14.38 -3.64 -6.47
CA ALA A 214 -14.65 -3.88 -5.06
C ALA A 214 -14.55 -5.36 -4.70
N ILE A 215 -15.12 -6.26 -5.52
CA ILE A 215 -14.98 -7.72 -5.33
C ILE A 215 -13.51 -8.16 -5.37
N LEU A 216 -12.74 -7.65 -6.33
CA LEU A 216 -11.33 -8.00 -6.47
C LEU A 216 -10.44 -7.42 -5.35
N GLU A 217 -10.82 -6.29 -4.80
CA GLU A 217 -10.17 -5.68 -3.64
C GLU A 217 -10.48 -6.47 -2.36
N ASP A 218 -11.76 -6.76 -2.09
CA ASP A 218 -12.22 -7.50 -0.90
C ASP A 218 -11.66 -8.92 -0.84
N CYS A 219 -11.53 -9.59 -2.00
CA CYS A 219 -10.91 -10.92 -2.03
C CYS A 219 -9.38 -10.88 -1.84
N GLY A 220 -8.76 -9.70 -1.85
CA GLY A 220 -7.31 -9.52 -1.72
C GLY A 220 -6.54 -9.88 -3.00
N TYR A 221 -7.21 -10.05 -4.14
CA TYR A 221 -6.54 -10.33 -5.42
C TYR A 221 -5.66 -9.16 -5.87
N MET A 222 -6.10 -7.93 -5.62
CA MET A 222 -5.35 -6.72 -5.99
C MET A 222 -3.95 -6.65 -5.37
N ALA A 223 -3.78 -7.12 -4.13
CA ALA A 223 -2.46 -7.19 -3.49
C ALA A 223 -1.51 -8.16 -4.21
N ARG A 224 -2.02 -9.31 -4.68
CA ARG A 224 -1.25 -10.34 -5.38
C ARG A 224 -0.85 -9.89 -6.77
N ILE A 225 -1.77 -9.23 -7.48
CA ILE A 225 -1.47 -8.65 -8.79
C ILE A 225 -0.36 -7.59 -8.66
N ALA A 226 -0.46 -6.69 -7.68
CA ALA A 226 0.56 -5.68 -7.44
C ALA A 226 1.94 -6.31 -7.18
N PHE A 227 1.99 -7.44 -6.47
CA PHE A 227 3.21 -8.22 -6.28
C PHE A 227 3.76 -8.81 -7.60
N VAL A 228 2.91 -9.46 -8.41
CA VAL A 228 3.30 -10.04 -9.71
C VAL A 228 3.84 -8.96 -10.66
N MET A 229 3.26 -7.76 -10.60
CA MET A 229 3.50 -6.67 -11.55
C MET A 229 4.56 -5.67 -11.09
N ASP A 230 5.02 -5.77 -9.85
CA ASP A 230 6.06 -4.92 -9.28
C ASP A 230 7.33 -4.91 -10.14
N ARG A 231 7.73 -6.07 -10.69
CA ARG A 231 8.91 -6.15 -11.57
C ARG A 231 8.74 -5.35 -12.86
N LEU A 232 7.56 -5.44 -13.49
CA LEU A 232 7.25 -4.68 -14.70
C LEU A 232 7.23 -3.18 -14.41
N MET A 233 6.61 -2.77 -13.30
CA MET A 233 6.55 -1.37 -12.90
C MET A 233 7.95 -0.83 -12.56
N LYS A 234 8.79 -1.60 -11.87
CA LYS A 234 10.18 -1.23 -11.60
C LYS A 234 10.99 -1.01 -12.88
N ALA A 235 10.76 -1.80 -13.92
CA ALA A 235 11.40 -1.59 -15.22
C ALA A 235 10.97 -0.26 -15.88
N LEU A 236 9.74 0.18 -15.62
CA LEU A 236 9.22 1.49 -16.05
C LEU A 236 9.62 2.64 -15.11
N GLY A 237 10.31 2.34 -14.00
CA GLY A 237 10.69 3.33 -12.98
C GLY A 237 9.56 3.71 -12.02
N LEU A 238 8.48 2.92 -11.97
CA LEU A 238 7.30 3.12 -11.14
C LEU A 238 7.22 2.08 -10.02
N HIS A 239 6.41 2.37 -8.99
CA HIS A 239 6.12 1.45 -7.90
C HIS A 239 5.06 0.41 -8.31
N GLY A 240 5.11 -0.82 -7.80
CA GLY A 240 4.12 -1.87 -8.12
C GLY A 240 2.65 -1.47 -7.86
N LYS A 241 2.42 -0.53 -6.93
CA LYS A 241 1.09 0.05 -6.65
C LYS A 241 0.55 0.95 -7.77
N SER A 242 1.40 1.49 -8.65
CA SER A 242 0.98 2.25 -9.84
C SER A 242 0.23 1.39 -10.85
N PHE A 243 0.45 0.07 -10.83
CA PHE A 243 -0.16 -0.84 -11.79
C PHE A 243 -1.69 -0.88 -11.69
N LEU A 244 -2.23 -0.79 -10.47
CA LEU A 244 -3.66 -0.86 -10.22
C LEU A 244 -4.41 0.27 -10.94
N PRO A 245 -4.07 1.57 -10.73
CA PRO A 245 -4.62 2.65 -11.55
C PRO A 245 -4.45 2.42 -13.04
N MET A 246 -3.26 2.00 -13.50
CA MET A 246 -2.95 1.81 -14.92
C MET A 246 -3.86 0.81 -15.62
N ILE A 247 -4.19 -0.32 -14.99
CA ILE A 247 -5.16 -1.27 -15.56
C ILE A 247 -6.55 -0.64 -15.66
N ILE A 248 -7.00 -0.02 -14.57
CA ILE A 248 -8.33 0.60 -14.50
C ILE A 248 -8.44 1.67 -15.59
N GLY A 249 -7.33 2.33 -15.94
CA GLY A 249 -7.24 3.35 -16.99
C GLY A 249 -7.62 2.87 -18.38
N PHE A 250 -7.40 1.59 -18.69
CA PHE A 250 -7.88 0.99 -19.95
C PHE A 250 -9.41 0.84 -19.99
N GLY A 251 -10.04 0.66 -18.84
CA GLY A 251 -11.51 0.69 -18.73
C GLY A 251 -12.02 2.13 -18.76
N CYS A 252 -11.67 2.92 -17.75
CA CYS A 252 -12.04 4.32 -17.65
C CYS A 252 -10.95 5.14 -16.96
N THR A 253 -10.51 6.22 -17.60
CA THR A 253 -9.42 7.08 -17.10
C THR A 253 -9.81 7.91 -15.87
N VAL A 254 -11.09 8.22 -15.69
CA VAL A 254 -11.60 8.99 -14.54
C VAL A 254 -11.41 8.24 -13.21
N PRO A 255 -11.96 7.03 -13.01
CA PRO A 255 -11.76 6.25 -11.79
C PRO A 255 -10.29 5.86 -11.59
N ALA A 256 -9.57 5.60 -12.68
CA ALA A 256 -8.15 5.31 -12.63
C ALA A 256 -7.33 6.47 -12.06
N THR A 257 -7.59 7.69 -12.54
CA THR A 257 -6.93 8.90 -12.03
C THR A 257 -7.30 9.12 -10.56
N TYR A 258 -8.56 8.90 -10.18
CA TYR A 258 -8.97 8.95 -8.77
C TYR A 258 -8.25 7.92 -7.90
N ALA A 259 -8.07 6.70 -8.38
CA ALA A 259 -7.39 5.61 -7.66
C ALA A 259 -5.92 5.93 -7.35
N THR A 260 -5.27 6.80 -8.12
CA THR A 260 -3.89 7.27 -7.83
C THR A 260 -3.76 7.94 -6.46
N ARG A 261 -4.87 8.39 -5.83
CA ARG A 261 -4.86 8.98 -4.48
C ARG A 261 -4.37 8.03 -3.38
N THR A 262 -4.44 6.72 -3.63
CA THR A 262 -3.99 5.68 -2.69
C THR A 262 -2.47 5.50 -2.66
N MET A 263 -1.77 6.13 -3.60
CA MET A 263 -0.32 6.09 -3.70
C MET A 263 0.33 7.01 -2.67
N ARG A 264 1.26 6.46 -1.87
CA ARG A 264 1.96 7.20 -0.80
C ARG A 264 2.95 8.23 -1.35
N GLU A 265 3.65 7.88 -2.43
CA GLU A 265 4.65 8.73 -3.04
C GLU A 265 4.00 9.72 -4.02
N TRP A 266 4.19 11.01 -3.79
CA TRP A 266 3.55 12.05 -4.60
C TRP A 266 4.10 12.09 -6.03
N LYS A 267 5.41 11.82 -6.20
CA LYS A 267 6.06 11.74 -7.52
C LYS A 267 5.43 10.63 -8.37
N ASP A 268 5.25 9.45 -7.78
CA ASP A 268 4.65 8.31 -8.48
C ASP A 268 3.19 8.58 -8.82
N ARG A 269 2.45 9.26 -7.93
CA ARG A 269 1.06 9.65 -8.17
C ARG A 269 0.91 10.57 -9.38
N ILE A 270 1.75 11.61 -9.49
CA ILE A 270 1.69 12.55 -10.61
C ILE A 270 2.07 11.84 -11.92
N VAL A 271 3.18 11.09 -11.93
CA VAL A 271 3.60 10.38 -13.15
C VAL A 271 2.52 9.39 -13.59
N THR A 272 1.96 8.61 -12.66
CA THR A 272 0.88 7.66 -12.98
C THR A 272 -0.36 8.38 -13.52
N GLY A 273 -0.78 9.49 -12.90
CA GLY A 273 -1.90 10.31 -13.39
C GLY A 273 -1.70 10.85 -14.81
N GLN A 274 -0.51 11.31 -15.15
CA GLN A 274 -0.21 11.81 -16.49
C GLN A 274 -0.18 10.67 -17.52
N VAL A 275 0.41 9.53 -17.17
CA VAL A 275 0.50 8.35 -18.04
C VAL A 275 -0.88 7.76 -18.31
N LEU A 276 -1.79 7.79 -17.34
CA LEU A 276 -3.19 7.37 -17.50
C LEU A 276 -3.93 8.14 -18.59
N SER A 277 -3.62 9.42 -18.77
CA SER A 277 -4.22 10.23 -19.84
C SER A 277 -3.84 9.76 -21.25
N LEU A 278 -2.72 9.05 -21.39
CA LEU A 278 -2.27 8.46 -22.65
C LEU A 278 -2.91 7.10 -22.93
N MET A 279 -3.59 6.50 -21.94
CA MET A 279 -4.33 5.26 -22.12
C MET A 279 -5.66 5.53 -22.82
N SER A 280 -5.99 4.66 -23.78
CA SER A 280 -7.24 4.76 -24.53
C SER A 280 -8.34 3.98 -23.83
N CYS A 281 -9.32 4.68 -23.27
CA CYS A 281 -10.53 4.10 -22.70
C CYS A 281 -11.63 3.92 -23.76
N GLY A 282 -12.66 3.13 -23.44
CA GLY A 282 -13.78 2.86 -24.36
C GLY A 282 -14.48 4.11 -24.89
N ALA A 283 -14.48 5.21 -24.12
CA ALA A 283 -15.06 6.49 -24.54
C ALA A 283 -14.31 7.17 -25.70
N ARG A 284 -13.05 6.80 -25.98
CA ARG A 284 -12.29 7.32 -27.14
C ARG A 284 -12.56 6.53 -28.42
N LEU A 285 -13.10 5.32 -28.30
CA LEU A 285 -13.35 4.45 -29.43
C LEU A 285 -14.26 5.09 -30.49
N PRO A 286 -15.37 5.78 -30.16
CA PRO A 286 -16.23 6.43 -31.16
C PRO A 286 -15.48 7.48 -32.00
N VAL A 287 -14.59 8.24 -31.36
CA VAL A 287 -13.74 9.22 -32.03
C VAL A 287 -12.76 8.51 -32.96
N TYR A 288 -12.10 7.45 -32.48
CA TYR A 288 -11.19 6.67 -33.32
C TYR A 288 -11.90 6.02 -34.51
N THR A 289 -13.11 5.50 -34.32
CA THR A 289 -13.91 4.91 -35.40
C THR A 289 -14.34 5.95 -36.43
N LEU A 290 -14.66 7.18 -36.00
CA LEU A 290 -14.97 8.27 -36.91
C LEU A 290 -13.76 8.62 -37.80
N PHE A 291 -12.59 8.81 -37.20
CA PHE A 291 -11.36 9.08 -37.96
C PHE A 291 -10.94 7.90 -38.82
N ALA A 292 -11.09 6.67 -38.33
CA ALA A 292 -10.81 5.46 -39.10
C ALA A 292 -11.70 5.39 -40.35
N ALA A 293 -13.01 5.64 -40.20
CA ALA A 293 -13.96 5.64 -41.31
C ALA A 293 -13.70 6.78 -42.31
N ALA A 294 -13.27 7.95 -41.83
CA ALA A 294 -13.04 9.12 -42.68
C ALA A 294 -11.73 9.05 -43.48
N PHE A 295 -10.63 8.55 -42.88
CA PHE A 295 -9.29 8.62 -43.47
C PHE A 295 -8.72 7.26 -43.90
N PHE A 296 -9.15 6.16 -43.30
CA PHE A 296 -8.64 4.81 -43.56
C PHE A 296 -9.77 3.78 -43.75
N PRO A 297 -10.69 4.01 -44.71
CA PRO A 297 -11.89 3.20 -44.87
C PRO A 297 -11.60 1.73 -45.22
N ASP A 298 -10.47 1.45 -45.88
CA ASP A 298 -10.11 0.09 -46.29
C ASP A 298 -9.62 -0.79 -45.12
N ASN A 299 -9.07 -0.19 -44.06
CA ASN A 299 -8.49 -0.92 -42.93
C ASN A 299 -8.69 -0.20 -41.57
N PRO A 300 -9.95 0.10 -41.17
CA PRO A 300 -10.20 0.88 -39.95
C PRO A 300 -9.75 0.17 -38.69
N GLY A 301 -9.85 -1.17 -38.64
CA GLY A 301 -9.43 -1.97 -37.49
C GLY A 301 -7.91 -1.92 -37.25
N LEU A 302 -7.10 -1.97 -38.32
CA LEU A 302 -5.64 -1.86 -38.21
C LEU A 302 -5.23 -0.48 -37.72
N PHE A 303 -5.91 0.58 -38.20
CA PHE A 303 -5.67 1.95 -37.75
C PHE A 303 -5.97 2.13 -36.26
N ILE A 304 -7.11 1.62 -35.79
CA ILE A 304 -7.48 1.66 -34.36
C ILE A 304 -6.45 0.88 -33.53
N LEU A 305 -6.07 -0.33 -33.97
CA LEU A 305 -5.05 -1.12 -33.29
C LEU A 305 -3.70 -0.38 -33.19
N ALA A 306 -3.27 0.24 -34.28
CA ALA A 306 -2.04 1.03 -34.32
C ALA A 306 -2.09 2.22 -33.34
N LEU A 307 -3.22 2.93 -33.26
CA LEU A 307 -3.41 4.01 -32.28
C LEU A 307 -3.33 3.52 -30.83
N TYR A 308 -3.95 2.36 -30.52
CA TYR A 308 -3.86 1.76 -29.19
C TYR A 308 -2.42 1.39 -28.83
N LEU A 309 -1.69 0.72 -29.73
CA LEU A 309 -0.29 0.36 -29.52
C LEU A 309 0.60 1.60 -29.38
N PHE A 310 0.33 2.64 -30.18
CA PHE A 310 1.02 3.92 -30.12
C PHE A 310 0.81 4.62 -28.77
N GLY A 311 -0.42 4.60 -28.24
CA GLY A 311 -0.73 5.13 -26.91
C GLY A 311 0.01 4.40 -25.80
N ILE A 312 0.06 3.06 -25.83
CA ILE A 312 0.81 2.25 -24.85
C ILE A 312 2.32 2.54 -24.96
N PHE A 313 2.85 2.62 -26.17
CA PHE A 313 4.25 2.95 -26.41
C PHE A 313 4.60 4.32 -25.82
N TRP A 314 3.82 5.36 -26.13
CA TRP A 314 4.05 6.70 -25.59
C TRP A 314 3.84 6.80 -24.09
N ALA A 315 2.89 6.05 -23.52
CA ALA A 315 2.70 5.93 -22.08
C ALA A 315 3.97 5.44 -21.38
N ILE A 316 4.62 4.40 -21.93
CA ILE A 316 5.90 3.86 -21.44
C ILE A 316 7.03 4.88 -21.57
N VAL A 317 7.14 5.52 -22.74
CA VAL A 317 8.17 6.53 -23.01
C VAL A 317 8.03 7.72 -22.05
N MET A 318 6.82 8.24 -21.88
CA MET A 318 6.53 9.38 -21.01
C MET A 318 6.74 9.03 -19.53
N ALA A 319 6.33 7.84 -19.09
CA ALA A 319 6.62 7.38 -17.72
C ALA A 319 8.12 7.42 -17.42
N LYS A 320 8.94 6.88 -18.33
CA LYS A 320 10.39 6.84 -18.19
C LYS A 320 11.02 8.23 -18.30
N LEU A 321 10.55 9.05 -19.23
CA LEU A 321 11.01 10.43 -19.42
C LEU A 321 10.75 11.27 -18.17
N PHE A 322 9.50 11.29 -17.67
CA PHE A 322 9.15 12.05 -16.47
C PHE A 322 9.90 11.59 -15.24
N ARG A 323 10.12 10.28 -15.08
CA ARG A 323 10.89 9.75 -13.95
C ARG A 323 12.37 10.10 -14.02
N SER A 324 12.94 10.13 -15.21
CA SER A 324 14.38 10.40 -15.41
C SER A 324 14.74 11.89 -15.45
N THR A 325 13.80 12.76 -15.84
CA THR A 325 14.05 14.21 -15.99
C THR A 325 13.42 15.01 -14.85
N ILE A 326 12.08 15.10 -14.82
CA ILE A 326 11.31 15.98 -13.93
C ILE A 326 11.35 15.51 -12.47
N PHE A 327 11.29 14.20 -12.26
CA PHE A 327 11.22 13.59 -10.92
C PHE A 327 12.48 12.81 -10.54
N ALA A 328 13.63 13.18 -11.11
CA ALA A 328 14.92 12.56 -10.82
C ALA A 328 15.24 12.62 -9.31
N GLY A 329 15.85 11.55 -8.77
CA GLY A 329 16.43 11.55 -7.41
C GLY A 329 15.46 11.32 -6.24
N GLY A 330 14.32 10.64 -6.42
CA GLY A 330 13.50 10.17 -5.29
C GLY A 330 13.97 8.80 -4.76
N GLU A 331 14.11 8.65 -3.44
CA GLU A 331 14.29 7.34 -2.80
C GLU A 331 13.16 6.41 -3.22
N ARG A 332 13.52 5.20 -3.66
CA ARG A 332 12.52 4.17 -3.97
C ARG A 332 12.01 3.65 -2.65
N ALA A 333 10.76 3.97 -2.31
CA ALA A 333 10.12 3.39 -1.13
C ALA A 333 10.31 1.84 -1.14
N PRO A 334 10.83 1.24 -0.07
CA PRO A 334 10.97 -0.21 0.01
C PRO A 334 9.61 -0.85 -0.21
N PHE A 335 9.49 -1.71 -1.22
CA PHE A 335 8.24 -2.43 -1.49
C PHE A 335 8.06 -3.52 -0.45
N VAL A 336 7.47 -3.17 0.69
CA VAL A 336 6.96 -4.13 1.68
C VAL A 336 5.44 -4.14 1.55
N LEU A 337 4.92 -5.27 1.04
CA LEU A 337 3.49 -5.51 0.94
C LEU A 337 3.14 -6.70 1.82
N GLU A 338 2.41 -6.45 2.90
CA GLU A 338 1.77 -7.53 3.65
C GLU A 338 0.69 -8.14 2.75
N LEU A 339 0.83 -9.41 2.40
CA LEU A 339 -0.15 -10.14 1.60
C LEU A 339 -1.33 -10.54 2.52
N PRO A 340 -2.52 -9.94 2.36
CA PRO A 340 -3.66 -10.33 3.18
C PRO A 340 -4.13 -11.75 2.80
N PRO A 341 -4.63 -12.54 3.76
CA PRO A 341 -5.25 -13.82 3.45
C PRO A 341 -6.46 -13.63 2.54
N TYR A 342 -6.74 -14.59 1.65
CA TYR A 342 -7.97 -14.58 0.86
C TYR A 342 -9.20 -14.53 1.77
N ARG A 343 -10.09 -13.58 1.50
CA ARG A 343 -11.38 -13.43 2.19
C ARG A 343 -12.51 -13.56 1.17
N MET A 344 -13.63 -14.13 1.57
CA MET A 344 -14.83 -14.06 0.75
C MET A 344 -15.39 -12.64 0.81
N PRO A 345 -15.68 -11.98 -0.33
CA PRO A 345 -16.28 -10.65 -0.33
C PRO A 345 -17.64 -10.73 0.36
N THR A 346 -17.92 -9.78 1.27
CA THR A 346 -19.22 -9.70 1.95
C THR A 346 -20.08 -8.66 1.24
N LEU A 347 -21.38 -8.92 1.09
CA LEU A 347 -22.33 -7.96 0.49
C LEU A 347 -22.22 -6.57 1.15
N LYS A 348 -22.07 -6.53 2.47
CA LYS A 348 -21.88 -5.29 3.24
C LYS A 348 -20.57 -4.58 2.90
N GLY A 349 -19.48 -5.31 2.68
CA GLY A 349 -18.20 -4.74 2.26
C GLY A 349 -18.30 -4.09 0.89
N VAL A 350 -18.81 -4.84 -0.10
CA VAL A 350 -18.97 -4.36 -1.48
C VAL A 350 -19.83 -3.10 -1.54
N LEU A 351 -20.96 -3.07 -0.81
CA LEU A 351 -21.85 -1.89 -0.76
C LEU A 351 -21.26 -0.67 -0.06
N ILE A 352 -20.26 -0.83 0.82
CA ILE A 352 -19.56 0.31 1.45
C ILE A 352 -18.45 0.85 0.53
N HIS A 353 -17.87 -0.02 -0.30
CA HIS A 353 -16.80 0.34 -1.23
C HIS A 353 -17.30 0.97 -2.54
N MET A 354 -18.56 0.74 -2.91
CA MET A 354 -19.28 1.43 -3.98
C MET A 354 -19.84 2.77 -3.52
#